data_AF-A0A3A8PEH7-F1
#
_entry.id   AF-A0A3A8PEH7-F1
#
_cell.length_a   1.000
_cell.length_b   1.000
_cell.length_c   1.000
_cell.angle_alpha   90.00
_cell.angle_beta   90.00
_cell.angle_gamma   90.00
#
_symmetry.space_group_name_H-M   'P 1'
#
loop_
_entity.id
_entity.type
_entity.pdbx_description
1 polymer ?
#
loop_
_entity_poly.entity_id
_entity_poly.type
_entity_poly.pdbx_seq_one_letter_code
_entity_poly.pdbx_strand_id
1 'polypeptide(L)'
;MIPRMALPVFRRGLAVLLLAPLLGCGSSANAQRPVSESTKQAAARAAARKAPSATPAPPEGTRKPVPSAAELKRDMVAAHNAARAKASRPTPKPALPALTWSDEAARKAESYVKECRFEHNPDRGTFGENLAAATPDTWDTAQVVKGWADEAADYDYASGKCKAGKMCGHYTQVVWRTTKAVGCATKLCTKNSPFGGNVKTWQLWVCNYAPPGNWVGEKPY
;
A
#
# COMPACT_ATOMS: atom_id res chain seq x y z
N MET A 1 -11.74 -41.27 -10.84
CA MET A 1 -10.37 -41.80 -11.03
C MET A 1 -9.38 -40.72 -10.59
N ILE A 2 -8.48 -41.12 -9.69
CA ILE A 2 -7.43 -40.39 -8.92
C ILE A 2 -6.22 -40.06 -9.84
N PRO A 3 -5.24 -39.15 -9.56
CA PRO A 3 -4.88 -38.52 -8.27
C PRO A 3 -4.58 -37.01 -8.21
N ARG A 4 -4.57 -36.55 -6.94
CA ARG A 4 -3.85 -35.38 -6.39
C ARG A 4 -2.33 -35.65 -6.33
N MET A 5 -1.50 -34.65 -6.64
CA MET A 5 -0.06 -34.67 -6.32
C MET A 5 0.25 -33.78 -5.11
N ALA A 6 0.99 -34.34 -4.17
CA ALA A 6 1.50 -33.72 -2.94
C ALA A 6 2.95 -33.24 -3.13
N LEU A 7 3.32 -32.19 -2.37
CA LEU A 7 4.65 -31.59 -2.30
C LEU A 7 5.67 -32.50 -1.55
N PRO A 8 6.97 -32.45 -1.87
CA PRO A 8 7.99 -33.16 -1.10
C PRO A 8 8.51 -32.33 0.09
N VAL A 9 8.62 -33.01 1.23
CA VAL A 9 9.25 -32.56 2.49
C VAL A 9 10.72 -32.98 2.46
N PHE A 10 11.65 -32.04 2.67
CA PHE A 10 13.08 -32.36 2.84
C PHE A 10 13.38 -32.76 4.29
N ARG A 11 13.92 -33.98 4.47
CA ARG A 11 14.39 -34.53 5.75
C ARG A 11 15.83 -34.08 6.07
N ARG A 12 16.06 -33.85 7.36
CA ARG A 12 17.33 -33.52 8.02
C ARG A 12 18.33 -34.68 7.96
N GLY A 13 19.60 -34.38 7.69
CA GLY A 13 20.74 -35.28 7.91
C GLY A 13 21.46 -34.94 9.21
N LEU A 14 21.73 -35.96 10.03
CA LEU A 14 22.46 -35.92 11.30
C LEU A 14 23.67 -36.85 11.16
N ALA A 15 24.89 -36.40 11.49
CA ALA A 15 26.07 -37.23 11.75
C ALA A 15 27.22 -36.33 12.23
N VAL A 16 28.15 -36.67 13.13
CA VAL A 16 28.39 -37.80 14.06
C VAL A 16 29.41 -37.23 15.07
N LEU A 17 29.25 -37.55 16.36
CA LEU A 17 30.24 -37.30 17.42
C LEU A 17 31.39 -38.33 17.32
N LEU A 18 32.64 -37.88 17.51
CA LEU A 18 33.75 -38.76 17.91
C LEU A 18 34.44 -38.16 19.14
N LEU A 19 34.43 -38.95 20.21
CA LEU A 19 35.11 -38.74 21.50
C LEU A 19 36.17 -39.82 21.64
N ALA A 20 37.40 -39.46 21.99
CA ALA A 20 38.34 -40.32 22.72
C ALA A 20 39.51 -39.51 23.31
N PRO A 21 40.15 -39.99 24.40
CA PRO A 21 40.72 -39.16 25.47
C PRO A 21 42.24 -39.35 25.67
N LEU A 22 42.85 -38.62 26.63
CA LEU A 22 43.58 -39.16 27.80
C LEU A 22 44.51 -38.12 28.49
N LEU A 23 44.30 -38.05 29.82
CA LEU A 23 45.16 -37.75 30.99
C LEU A 23 46.57 -37.12 30.87
N GLY A 24 46.88 -36.24 31.85
CA GLY A 24 48.22 -36.09 32.43
C GLY A 24 48.50 -34.79 33.21
N CYS A 25 48.76 -34.89 34.52
CA CYS A 25 48.90 -33.83 35.53
C CYS A 25 50.20 -32.99 35.53
N GLY A 26 50.10 -31.74 36.04
CA GLY A 26 50.87 -31.28 37.22
C GLY A 26 52.09 -30.36 37.03
N SER A 27 51.96 -29.08 37.37
CA SER A 27 52.66 -28.42 38.50
C SER A 27 52.68 -26.89 38.41
N SER A 28 52.48 -26.29 39.57
CA SER A 28 52.37 -24.86 39.89
C SER A 28 53.65 -24.05 39.66
N ALA A 29 53.51 -22.79 39.21
CA ALA A 29 54.30 -21.66 39.71
C ALA A 29 53.65 -20.31 39.33
N ASN A 30 53.03 -19.73 40.36
CA ASN A 30 52.95 -18.32 40.72
C ASN A 30 53.67 -17.28 39.82
N ALA A 31 52.93 -16.27 39.35
CA ALA A 31 53.27 -14.84 39.50
C ALA A 31 52.27 -13.95 38.75
N GLN A 32 51.29 -13.41 39.48
CA GLN A 32 50.57 -12.22 39.05
C GLN A 32 51.52 -11.03 38.95
N ARG A 33 51.55 -10.39 37.78
CA ARG A 33 51.94 -8.97 37.66
C ARG A 33 50.66 -8.12 37.59
N PRO A 34 50.58 -7.01 38.36
CA PRO A 34 49.39 -6.18 38.37
C PRO A 34 49.35 -5.36 37.08
N VAL A 35 48.33 -5.56 36.26
CA VAL A 35 48.02 -4.62 35.19
C VAL A 35 47.28 -3.46 35.84
N SER A 36 47.95 -2.32 35.87
CA SER A 36 47.51 -1.04 36.45
C SER A 36 46.05 -0.71 36.12
N GLU A 37 45.37 -0.08 37.08
CA GLU A 37 43.98 0.40 37.04
C GLU A 37 43.61 1.30 35.84
N SER A 38 44.57 1.69 35.01
CA SER A 38 44.41 2.60 33.88
C SER A 38 43.68 2.01 32.66
N THR A 39 43.45 0.69 32.58
CA THR A 39 42.78 0.07 31.42
C THR A 39 41.33 -0.37 31.67
N LYS A 40 40.80 -0.26 32.91
CA LYS A 40 39.37 -0.52 33.18
C LYS A 40 38.43 0.65 32.88
N GLN A 41 38.95 1.86 32.64
CA GLN A 41 38.11 3.02 32.27
C GLN A 41 37.87 3.20 30.77
N ALA A 42 38.59 2.47 29.89
CA ALA A 42 38.38 2.57 28.44
C ALA A 42 37.22 1.69 27.93
N ALA A 43 36.82 0.63 28.65
CA ALA A 43 35.78 -0.30 28.21
C ALA A 43 34.35 0.05 28.67
N ALA A 44 34.18 0.97 29.62
CA ALA A 44 32.86 1.33 30.18
C ALA A 44 32.22 2.59 29.56
N ARG A 45 32.88 3.28 28.60
CA ARG A 45 32.35 4.49 27.96
C ARG A 45 31.90 4.32 26.49
N ALA A 46 31.94 3.10 25.94
CA ALA A 46 31.54 2.84 24.56
C ALA A 46 30.12 2.26 24.38
N ALA A 47 29.36 2.07 25.47
CA ALA A 47 28.04 1.40 25.47
C ALA A 47 26.83 2.32 25.69
N ALA A 48 26.92 3.60 25.33
CA ALA A 48 25.79 4.53 25.30
C ALA A 48 25.64 5.16 23.90
N ARG A 49 25.65 4.34 22.85
CA ARG A 49 25.25 4.78 21.51
C ARG A 49 23.73 4.82 21.46
N LYS A 50 23.21 6.04 21.63
CA LYS A 50 22.02 6.61 20.98
C LYS A 50 20.96 5.55 20.60
N ALA A 51 19.94 5.41 21.45
CA ALA A 51 18.64 4.96 20.95
C ALA A 51 18.28 5.79 19.70
N PRO A 52 17.69 5.21 18.65
CA PRO A 52 17.21 6.00 17.53
C PRO A 52 16.19 6.97 18.08
N SER A 53 16.58 8.24 18.14
CA SER A 53 15.69 9.35 18.43
C SER A 53 14.61 9.26 17.37
N ALA A 54 13.39 8.94 17.79
CA ALA A 54 12.23 9.06 16.94
C ALA A 54 12.26 10.48 16.39
N THR A 55 12.42 10.62 15.08
CA THR A 55 12.31 11.91 14.41
C THR A 55 11.03 12.56 14.92
N PRO A 56 11.07 13.79 15.46
CA PRO A 56 9.86 14.45 15.91
C PRO A 56 8.89 14.49 14.73
N ALA A 57 7.62 14.19 15.00
CA ALA A 57 6.57 14.41 14.01
C ALA A 57 6.71 15.85 13.47
N PRO A 58 6.48 16.06 12.15
CA PRO A 58 6.54 17.39 11.57
C PRO A 58 5.66 18.37 12.38
N PRO A 59 6.06 19.64 12.51
CA PRO A 59 5.28 20.62 13.25
C PRO A 59 3.84 20.66 12.73
N GLU A 60 2.91 20.73 13.67
CA GLU A 60 1.46 20.79 13.47
C GLU A 60 1.13 22.07 12.68
N GLY A 61 1.21 21.98 11.35
CA GLY A 61 1.14 23.14 10.46
C GLY A 61 1.53 22.87 9.00
N THR A 62 2.21 21.75 8.69
CA THR A 62 2.50 21.33 7.30
C THR A 62 1.53 20.28 6.75
N ARG A 63 0.44 20.03 7.48
CA ARG A 63 -0.49 18.95 7.20
C ARG A 63 -1.47 19.34 6.10
N LYS A 64 -1.47 18.68 4.93
CA LYS A 64 -2.61 18.80 3.99
C LYS A 64 -3.85 18.24 4.70
N PRO A 65 -4.87 19.07 5.00
CA PRO A 65 -6.03 18.60 5.75
C PRO A 65 -6.82 17.57 4.95
N VAL A 66 -7.47 16.65 5.66
CA VAL A 66 -8.51 15.80 5.05
C VAL A 66 -9.58 16.74 4.48
N PRO A 67 -9.97 16.60 3.20
CA PRO A 67 -10.95 17.49 2.60
C PRO A 67 -12.29 17.38 3.32
N SER A 68 -13.02 18.49 3.41
CA SER A 68 -14.43 18.43 3.80
C SER A 68 -15.23 17.58 2.81
N ALA A 69 -16.42 17.11 3.20
CA ALA A 69 -17.28 16.33 2.29
C ALA A 69 -17.62 17.10 1.00
N ALA A 70 -17.83 18.42 1.10
CA ALA A 70 -18.12 19.27 -0.06
C ALA A 70 -16.92 19.40 -1.01
N GLU A 71 -15.72 19.59 -0.46
CA GLU A 71 -14.48 19.63 -1.25
C GLU A 71 -14.18 18.29 -1.90
N LEU A 72 -14.28 17.19 -1.13
CA LEU A 72 -14.09 15.84 -1.64
C LEU A 72 -15.02 15.55 -2.82
N LYS A 73 -16.31 15.86 -2.68
CA LYS A 73 -17.32 15.68 -3.74
C LYS A 73 -16.96 16.46 -5.01
N ARG A 74 -16.71 17.77 -4.85
CA ARG A 74 -16.40 18.66 -5.97
C ARG A 74 -15.12 18.22 -6.67
N ASP A 75 -14.06 17.99 -5.91
CA ASP A 75 -12.72 17.78 -6.45
C ASP A 75 -12.57 16.37 -7.04
N MET A 76 -13.24 15.36 -6.46
CA MET A 76 -13.26 14.00 -7.05
C MET A 76 -13.94 14.02 -8.41
N VAL A 77 -15.13 14.60 -8.52
CA VAL A 77 -15.85 14.68 -9.80
C VAL A 77 -15.03 15.47 -10.82
N ALA A 78 -14.48 16.62 -10.44
CA ALA A 78 -13.67 17.45 -11.32
C ALA A 78 -12.43 16.70 -11.83
N ALA A 79 -11.70 16.02 -10.94
CA ALA A 79 -10.50 15.28 -11.31
C ALA A 79 -10.80 14.08 -12.21
N HIS A 80 -11.88 13.33 -11.96
CA HIS A 80 -12.31 12.23 -12.84
C HIS A 80 -12.69 12.75 -14.22
N ASN A 81 -13.44 13.85 -14.30
CA ASN A 81 -13.87 14.42 -15.56
C ASN A 81 -12.68 15.00 -16.36
N ALA A 82 -11.70 15.58 -15.67
CA ALA A 82 -10.45 15.99 -16.30
C ALA A 82 -9.65 14.79 -16.85
N ALA A 83 -9.61 13.66 -16.13
CA ALA A 83 -8.96 12.44 -16.61
C ALA A 83 -9.69 11.86 -17.84
N ARG A 84 -11.03 11.81 -17.82
CA ARG A 84 -11.87 11.35 -18.94
C ARG A 84 -11.72 12.22 -20.18
N ALA A 85 -11.61 13.53 -20.01
CA ALA A 85 -11.36 14.45 -21.12
C ALA A 85 -9.96 14.31 -21.74
N LYS A 86 -8.96 13.88 -20.95
CA LYS A 86 -7.57 13.68 -21.40
C LYS A 86 -7.29 12.28 -21.96
N ALA A 87 -8.24 11.33 -21.82
CA ALA A 87 -8.11 9.99 -22.36
C ALA A 87 -7.86 10.05 -23.88
N SER A 88 -6.73 9.52 -24.32
CA SER A 88 -6.23 9.75 -25.69
C SER A 88 -5.53 8.54 -26.31
N ARG A 89 -5.53 7.39 -25.63
CA ARG A 89 -4.82 6.17 -26.07
C ARG A 89 -5.74 4.94 -26.10
N PRO A 90 -6.64 4.82 -27.10
CA PRO A 90 -6.92 5.75 -28.19
C PRO A 90 -7.82 6.89 -27.71
N THR A 91 -8.00 7.91 -28.55
CA THR A 91 -8.97 8.97 -28.31
C THR A 91 -10.39 8.42 -28.40
N PRO A 92 -11.19 8.51 -27.32
CA PRO A 92 -12.58 8.04 -27.33
C PRO A 92 -13.40 8.74 -28.42
N LYS A 93 -14.16 7.97 -29.20
CA LYS A 93 -15.12 8.47 -30.19
C LYS A 93 -16.48 7.77 -29.99
N PRO A 94 -17.54 8.46 -29.54
CA PRO A 94 -17.57 9.86 -29.10
C PRO A 94 -16.76 10.09 -27.81
N ALA A 95 -16.56 11.35 -27.42
CA ALA A 95 -15.93 11.71 -26.16
C ALA A 95 -16.62 11.01 -24.96
N LEU A 96 -15.87 10.76 -23.89
CA LEU A 96 -16.42 10.13 -22.70
C LEU A 96 -17.40 11.08 -22.00
N PRO A 97 -18.61 10.61 -21.62
CA PRO A 97 -19.55 11.42 -20.83
C PRO A 97 -18.93 11.82 -19.50
N ALA A 98 -19.22 13.03 -19.00
CA ALA A 98 -18.80 13.42 -17.66
C ALA A 98 -19.51 12.58 -16.59
N LEU A 99 -18.79 12.23 -15.53
CA LEU A 99 -19.35 11.65 -14.33
C LEU A 99 -20.05 12.71 -13.49
N THR A 100 -21.09 12.26 -12.80
CA THR A 100 -21.77 13.00 -11.73
C THR A 100 -21.38 12.42 -10.36
N TRP A 101 -21.75 13.12 -9.28
CA TRP A 101 -21.61 12.57 -7.94
C TRP A 101 -22.79 11.65 -7.60
N SER A 102 -22.53 10.54 -6.92
CA SER A 102 -23.56 9.69 -6.32
C SER A 102 -23.43 9.64 -4.79
N ASP A 103 -24.44 10.16 -4.09
CA ASP A 103 -24.47 10.10 -2.63
C ASP A 103 -24.63 8.66 -2.11
N GLU A 104 -25.24 7.76 -2.89
CA GLU A 104 -25.34 6.34 -2.53
C GLU A 104 -23.98 5.63 -2.58
N ALA A 105 -23.24 5.84 -3.67
CA ALA A 105 -21.89 5.31 -3.82
C ALA A 105 -20.95 5.88 -2.73
N ALA A 106 -21.10 7.17 -2.41
CA ALA A 106 -20.35 7.84 -1.36
C ALA A 106 -20.65 7.26 0.02
N ARG A 107 -21.93 7.08 0.40
CA ARG A 107 -22.31 6.42 1.67
C ARG A 107 -21.71 5.02 1.80
N LYS A 108 -21.66 4.26 0.71
CA LYS A 108 -21.00 2.94 0.71
C LYS A 108 -19.49 3.06 0.94
N ALA A 109 -18.82 4.01 0.29
CA ALA A 109 -17.40 4.27 0.51
C ALA A 109 -17.14 4.74 1.96
N GLU A 110 -17.97 5.63 2.50
CA GLU A 110 -17.91 6.15 3.86
C GLU A 110 -18.06 5.05 4.91
N SER A 111 -18.95 4.08 4.67
CA SER A 111 -19.05 2.91 5.57
C SER A 111 -17.75 2.10 5.58
N TYR A 112 -17.08 1.96 4.43
CA TYR A 112 -15.95 1.06 4.28
C TYR A 112 -14.63 1.66 4.76
N VAL A 113 -14.39 2.96 4.52
CA VAL A 113 -13.16 3.62 4.99
C VAL A 113 -12.99 3.54 6.52
N LYS A 114 -14.08 3.35 7.27
CA LYS A 114 -14.06 3.18 8.73
C LYS A 114 -13.32 1.91 9.17
N GLU A 115 -13.32 0.87 8.34
CA GLU A 115 -12.66 -0.40 8.61
C GLU A 115 -11.13 -0.27 8.58
N CYS A 116 -10.61 0.72 7.85
CA CYS A 116 -9.18 0.92 7.64
C CYS A 116 -8.52 -0.37 7.16
N ARG A 117 -9.02 -0.93 6.04
CA ARG A 117 -8.47 -2.11 5.38
C ARG A 117 -8.15 -1.72 3.94
N PHE A 118 -6.91 -1.99 3.50
CA PHE A 118 -6.49 -1.69 2.13
C PHE A 118 -6.73 -2.91 1.23
N GLU A 119 -8.00 -3.23 1.04
CA GLU A 119 -8.47 -4.28 0.15
C GLU A 119 -9.90 -3.94 -0.31
N HIS A 120 -10.36 -4.53 -1.41
CA HIS A 120 -11.69 -4.22 -1.94
C HIS A 120 -12.81 -4.61 -0.98
N ASN A 121 -13.83 -3.76 -0.88
CA ASN A 121 -14.98 -3.99 -0.02
C ASN A 121 -15.81 -5.18 -0.53
N PRO A 122 -15.91 -6.31 0.20
CA PRO A 122 -16.70 -7.45 -0.23
C PRO A 122 -18.20 -7.14 -0.30
N ASP A 123 -18.67 -6.15 0.47
CA ASP A 123 -20.08 -5.78 0.64
C ASP A 123 -20.45 -4.48 -0.12
N ARG A 124 -19.68 -4.14 -1.16
CA ARG A 124 -19.94 -2.98 -2.03
C ARG A 124 -21.16 -3.14 -2.93
N GLY A 125 -21.75 -4.33 -2.99
CA GLY A 125 -22.88 -4.62 -3.87
C GLY A 125 -22.47 -4.56 -5.35
N THR A 126 -23.24 -3.84 -6.16
CA THR A 126 -23.02 -3.74 -7.61
C THR A 126 -22.03 -2.64 -8.01
N PHE A 127 -21.50 -1.85 -7.07
CA PHE A 127 -20.57 -0.77 -7.40
C PHE A 127 -19.21 -1.30 -7.86
N GLY A 128 -18.60 -0.60 -8.82
CA GLY A 128 -17.17 -0.70 -9.08
C GLY A 128 -16.42 0.00 -7.94
N GLU A 129 -15.11 -0.24 -7.78
CA GLU A 129 -14.36 0.35 -6.68
C GLU A 129 -12.89 0.58 -7.06
N ASN A 130 -12.36 1.75 -6.70
CA ASN A 130 -10.93 2.02 -6.67
C ASN A 130 -10.53 2.38 -5.24
N LEU A 131 -9.35 1.92 -4.83
CA LEU A 131 -8.72 2.30 -3.57
C LEU A 131 -7.42 3.03 -3.83
N ALA A 132 -7.05 3.91 -2.92
CA ALA A 132 -5.70 4.44 -2.83
C ALA A 132 -5.27 4.50 -1.36
N ALA A 133 -3.99 4.21 -1.13
CA ALA A 133 -3.35 4.41 0.15
C ALA A 133 -2.22 5.42 -0.05
N ALA A 134 -2.08 6.33 0.89
CA ALA A 134 -0.99 7.30 0.91
C ALA A 134 -0.43 7.43 2.32
N THR A 135 0.85 7.75 2.46
CA THR A 135 1.33 8.30 3.73
C THR A 135 0.59 9.62 3.98
N PRO A 136 0.35 10.00 5.25
CA PRO A 136 -0.42 11.18 5.57
C PRO A 136 0.10 12.40 4.81
N ASP A 137 -0.83 13.24 4.35
CA ASP A 137 -0.55 14.58 3.84
C ASP A 137 0.22 14.64 2.51
N THR A 138 0.44 13.49 1.89
CA THR A 138 1.15 13.42 0.60
C THR A 138 0.26 13.70 -0.60
N TRP A 139 -0.98 13.20 -0.57
CA TRP A 139 -1.91 13.27 -1.70
C TRP A 139 -3.17 14.04 -1.33
N ASP A 140 -3.54 14.99 -2.17
CA ASP A 140 -4.90 15.52 -2.24
C ASP A 140 -5.77 14.70 -3.21
N THR A 141 -7.04 15.09 -3.31
CA THR A 141 -8.04 14.46 -4.17
C THR A 141 -7.61 14.37 -5.64
N ALA A 142 -6.99 15.41 -6.19
CA ALA A 142 -6.56 15.40 -7.58
C ALA A 142 -5.38 14.46 -7.80
N GLN A 143 -4.45 14.38 -6.83
CA GLN A 143 -3.31 13.46 -6.89
C GLN A 143 -3.75 11.99 -6.82
N VAL A 144 -4.79 11.66 -6.05
CA VAL A 144 -5.36 10.30 -6.01
C VAL A 144 -5.87 9.87 -7.39
N VAL A 145 -6.73 10.70 -8.01
CA VAL A 145 -7.31 10.39 -9.32
C VAL A 145 -6.23 10.39 -10.40
N LYS A 146 -5.23 11.27 -10.29
CA LYS A 146 -4.07 11.26 -11.18
C LYS A 146 -3.30 9.94 -11.08
N GLY A 147 -3.06 9.43 -9.87
CA GLY A 147 -2.39 8.14 -9.67
C GLY A 147 -3.12 6.98 -10.37
N TRP A 148 -4.46 6.95 -10.28
CA TRP A 148 -5.26 5.98 -11.04
C TRP A 148 -5.21 6.23 -12.54
N ALA A 149 -5.32 7.48 -12.99
CA ALA A 149 -5.33 7.83 -14.41
C ALA A 149 -3.96 7.59 -15.09
N ASP A 150 -2.86 7.75 -14.37
CA ASP A 150 -1.50 7.55 -14.88
C ASP A 150 -1.24 6.07 -15.26
N GLU A 151 -2.01 5.11 -14.73
CA GLU A 151 -1.96 3.72 -15.17
C GLU A 151 -2.34 3.54 -16.65
N ALA A 152 -2.87 4.58 -17.32
CA ALA A 152 -3.01 4.63 -18.77
C ALA A 152 -1.71 4.31 -19.52
N ALA A 153 -0.56 4.65 -18.93
CA ALA A 153 0.75 4.31 -19.49
C ALA A 153 1.02 2.79 -19.51
N ASP A 154 0.33 2.04 -18.67
CA ASP A 154 0.48 0.58 -18.52
C ASP A 154 -0.67 -0.22 -19.12
N TYR A 155 -1.71 0.45 -19.65
CA TYR A 155 -2.78 -0.21 -20.39
C TYR A 155 -2.43 -0.36 -21.87
N ASP A 156 -2.42 -1.59 -22.37
CA ASP A 156 -2.40 -1.88 -23.80
C ASP A 156 -3.84 -2.02 -24.29
N TYR A 157 -4.30 -0.99 -25.00
CA TYR A 157 -5.65 -0.97 -25.55
C TYR A 157 -5.86 -2.00 -26.67
N ALA A 158 -4.83 -2.38 -27.42
CA ALA A 158 -4.99 -3.37 -28.50
C ALA A 158 -5.36 -4.73 -27.92
N SER A 159 -4.58 -5.20 -26.95
CA SER A 159 -4.82 -6.47 -26.25
C SER A 159 -5.91 -6.39 -25.17
N GLY A 160 -6.25 -5.18 -24.70
CA GLY A 160 -7.21 -4.95 -23.61
C GLY A 160 -6.65 -5.35 -22.24
N LYS A 161 -5.32 -5.41 -22.09
CA LYS A 161 -4.65 -5.92 -20.88
C LYS A 161 -3.66 -4.90 -20.32
N CYS A 162 -3.36 -5.04 -19.04
CA CYS A 162 -2.22 -4.33 -18.47
C CYS A 162 -0.90 -4.96 -18.96
N LYS A 163 0.14 -4.15 -19.05
CA LYS A 163 1.52 -4.64 -19.23
C LYS A 163 1.88 -5.66 -18.14
N ALA A 164 2.76 -6.60 -18.46
CA ALA A 164 3.18 -7.64 -17.53
C ALA A 164 3.71 -7.04 -16.21
N GLY A 165 3.16 -7.51 -15.08
CA GLY A 165 3.53 -7.04 -13.75
C GLY A 165 3.04 -5.64 -13.38
N LYS A 166 2.19 -5.02 -14.21
CA LYS A 166 1.60 -3.70 -13.96
C LYS A 166 0.11 -3.78 -13.63
N MET A 167 -0.40 -2.72 -13.04
CA MET A 167 -1.82 -2.51 -12.80
C MET A 167 -2.34 -1.42 -13.72
N CYS A 168 -3.57 -1.59 -14.19
CA CYS A 168 -4.26 -0.63 -15.04
C CYS A 168 -5.78 -0.60 -14.79
N GLY A 169 -6.24 -1.41 -13.83
CA GLY A 169 -7.66 -1.56 -13.52
C GLY A 169 -8.27 -0.29 -12.94
N HIS A 170 -7.47 0.53 -12.24
CA HIS A 170 -7.97 1.80 -11.73
C HIS A 170 -8.18 2.79 -12.87
N TYR A 171 -7.23 2.87 -13.80
CA TYR A 171 -7.39 3.68 -15.02
C TYR A 171 -8.65 3.25 -15.78
N THR A 172 -8.78 1.97 -16.12
CA THR A 172 -9.90 1.50 -16.95
C THR A 172 -11.25 1.80 -16.29
N GLN A 173 -11.36 1.72 -14.96
CA GLN A 173 -12.57 2.14 -14.23
C GLN A 173 -12.84 3.65 -14.34
N VAL A 174 -11.83 4.51 -14.16
CA VAL A 174 -11.98 5.97 -14.26
C VAL A 174 -12.52 6.38 -15.65
N VAL A 175 -12.00 5.76 -16.70
CA VAL A 175 -12.37 6.05 -18.09
C VAL A 175 -13.51 5.19 -18.63
N TRP A 176 -14.14 4.36 -17.80
CA TRP A 176 -15.18 3.44 -18.26
C TRP A 176 -16.39 4.20 -18.82
N ARG A 177 -16.74 3.96 -20.09
CA ARG A 177 -17.72 4.75 -20.84
C ARG A 177 -19.10 4.73 -20.20
N THR A 178 -19.54 3.57 -19.74
CA THR A 178 -20.90 3.37 -19.22
C THR A 178 -21.04 3.73 -17.75
N THR A 179 -19.94 3.96 -17.03
CA THR A 179 -19.98 4.51 -15.66
C THR A 179 -20.47 5.95 -15.74
N LYS A 180 -21.47 6.28 -14.91
CA LYS A 180 -22.19 7.57 -14.95
C LYS A 180 -21.95 8.43 -13.71
N ALA A 181 -21.68 7.78 -12.58
CA ALA A 181 -21.49 8.47 -11.32
C ALA A 181 -20.38 7.84 -10.48
N VAL A 182 -19.79 8.67 -9.63
CA VAL A 182 -18.78 8.28 -8.65
C VAL A 182 -19.15 8.85 -7.28
N GLY A 183 -18.89 8.10 -6.22
CA GLY A 183 -19.02 8.57 -4.85
C GLY A 183 -17.87 8.05 -4.02
N CYS A 184 -17.22 8.93 -3.25
CA CYS A 184 -15.96 8.64 -2.59
C CYS A 184 -15.98 8.99 -1.12
N ALA A 185 -15.05 8.39 -0.38
CA ALA A 185 -14.74 8.73 0.99
C ALA A 185 -13.23 8.63 1.23
N THR A 186 -12.74 9.35 2.24
CA THR A 186 -11.37 9.20 2.73
C THR A 186 -11.32 9.21 4.25
N LYS A 187 -10.35 8.50 4.81
CA LYS A 187 -10.10 8.47 6.25
C LYS A 187 -8.62 8.37 6.54
N LEU A 188 -8.19 9.08 7.58
CA LEU A 188 -6.91 8.82 8.22
C LEU A 188 -7.02 7.60 9.13
N CYS A 189 -6.26 6.57 8.81
CA CYS A 189 -6.21 5.30 9.49
C CYS A 189 -4.96 5.18 10.34
N THR A 190 -5.10 4.62 11.55
CA THR A 190 -4.01 4.41 12.52
C THR A 190 -3.72 2.93 12.77
N LYS A 191 -4.38 2.04 12.02
CA LYS A 191 -4.26 0.58 12.08
C LYS A 191 -4.16 0.00 10.67
N ASN A 192 -3.66 -1.23 10.55
CA ASN A 192 -3.60 -2.00 9.30
C ASN A 192 -2.92 -1.26 8.13
N SER A 193 -1.82 -0.57 8.40
CA SER A 193 -1.09 0.15 7.37
C SER A 193 -0.56 -0.78 6.29
N PRO A 194 -0.82 -0.50 4.99
CA PRO A 194 -0.25 -1.28 3.90
C PRO A 194 1.24 -1.00 3.66
N PHE A 195 1.81 -0.01 4.35
CA PHE A 195 3.22 0.41 4.19
C PHE A 195 4.18 -0.24 5.22
N GLY A 196 3.69 -1.23 5.98
CA GLY A 196 4.45 -1.90 7.04
C GLY A 196 4.45 -1.16 8.38
N GLY A 197 5.05 -1.78 9.41
CA GLY A 197 4.91 -1.37 10.81
C GLY A 197 5.48 0.01 11.18
N ASN A 198 6.31 0.61 10.32
CA ASN A 198 6.93 1.92 10.57
C ASN A 198 5.99 3.09 10.24
N VAL A 199 4.96 2.86 9.40
CA VAL A 199 3.97 3.87 9.03
C VAL A 199 2.67 3.55 9.74
N LYS A 200 2.49 4.07 10.96
CA LYS A 200 1.29 3.77 11.77
C LYS A 200 0.05 4.50 11.27
N THR A 201 0.25 5.75 10.86
CA THR A 201 -0.81 6.61 10.32
C THR A 201 -0.70 6.63 8.81
N TRP A 202 -1.80 6.40 8.11
CA TRP A 202 -1.88 6.40 6.66
C TRP A 202 -3.26 6.89 6.23
N GLN A 203 -3.41 7.33 4.99
CA GLN A 203 -4.68 7.81 4.45
C GLN A 203 -5.23 6.80 3.47
N LEU A 204 -6.47 6.38 3.71
CA LEU A 204 -7.24 5.51 2.83
C LEU A 204 -8.22 6.36 2.02
N TRP A 205 -8.29 6.10 0.73
CA TRP A 205 -9.28 6.65 -0.20
C TRP A 205 -10.04 5.49 -0.83
N VAL A 206 -11.36 5.61 -0.89
CA VAL A 206 -12.25 4.64 -1.53
C VAL A 206 -13.22 5.41 -2.42
N CYS A 207 -13.30 5.04 -3.69
CA CYS A 207 -14.27 5.58 -4.64
C CYS A 207 -15.07 4.44 -5.25
N ASN A 208 -16.39 4.55 -5.16
CA ASN A 208 -17.34 3.62 -5.75
C ASN A 208 -17.94 4.19 -7.04
N TYR A 209 -18.12 3.33 -8.04
CA TYR A 209 -18.53 3.70 -9.40
C TYR A 209 -19.86 3.05 -9.77
N ALA A 210 -20.77 3.83 -10.37
CA ALA A 210 -22.11 3.38 -10.73
C ALA A 210 -22.48 3.76 -12.18
N PRO A 211 -22.88 2.80 -13.04
CA PRO A 211 -22.65 1.36 -12.90
C PRO A 211 -21.15 1.00 -12.88
N PRO A 212 -20.77 -0.23 -12.48
CA PRO A 212 -19.38 -0.68 -12.46
C PRO A 212 -18.80 -0.73 -13.88
N GLY A 213 -17.50 -0.49 -13.98
CA GLY A 213 -16.71 -0.80 -15.16
C GLY A 213 -15.99 -2.14 -15.05
N ASN A 214 -14.92 -2.29 -15.82
CA ASN A 214 -14.00 -3.43 -15.78
C ASN A 214 -14.69 -4.79 -15.99
N TRP A 215 -15.67 -4.83 -16.90
CA TRP A 215 -16.28 -6.08 -17.32
C TRP A 215 -15.23 -6.98 -17.99
N VAL A 216 -15.21 -8.26 -17.61
CA VAL A 216 -14.21 -9.21 -18.10
C VAL A 216 -14.35 -9.37 -19.61
N GLY A 217 -13.26 -9.12 -20.34
CA GLY A 217 -13.22 -9.21 -21.80
C GLY A 217 -13.61 -7.92 -22.53
N GLU A 218 -14.05 -6.89 -21.81
CA GLU A 218 -14.49 -5.61 -22.39
C GLU A 218 -13.41 -4.53 -22.27
N LYS A 219 -13.42 -3.57 -23.21
CA LYS A 219 -12.56 -2.38 -23.19
C LYS A 219 -13.31 -1.20 -22.56
N PRO A 220 -12.61 -0.22 -21.97
CA PRO A 220 -13.27 0.86 -21.25
C PRO A 220 -14.10 1.79 -22.14
N TYR A 221 -13.78 1.94 -23.42
CA TYR A 221 -14.48 2.84 -24.33
C TYR A 221 -14.13 2.62 -25.79
#